data_AF-A0A5B7IRF1-F1
#
_entry.id   AF-A0A5B7IRF1-F1
#
_cell.length_a   1.000
_cell.length_b   1.000
_cell.length_c   1.000
_cell.angle_alpha   90.00
_cell.angle_beta   90.00
_cell.angle_gamma   90.00
#
_symmetry.space_group_name_H-M   'P 1'
#
loop_
_entity.id
_entity.type
_entity.pdbx_description
1 polymer ?
#
loop_
_entity_poly.entity_id
_entity_poly.type
_entity_poly.pdbx_seq_one_letter_code
_entity_poly.pdbx_strand_id
1 'polypeptide(L)'
;MGLVGAVADDTEAEYIRYVCETEIINSDNLLGTIKPMIWTLCTNPDKYKSTELQAASSLTLAKYMMVSSKVCEENLQLLFTILERSNEDVVRANLVIALGDLYFRFPNELEPWTPRFYAR
;
A
#
# COMPACT_ATOMS: atom_id res chain seq x y z
N MET A 1 -31.09 16.53 -23.04
CA MET A 1 -29.81 15.98 -23.53
C MET A 1 -28.67 16.11 -22.53
N GLY A 2 -28.66 17.06 -21.58
CA GLY A 2 -27.55 17.19 -20.60
C GLY A 2 -27.45 16.09 -19.52
N LEU A 3 -28.58 15.54 -19.06
CA LEU A 3 -28.59 14.54 -17.97
C LEU A 3 -28.10 13.14 -18.41
N VAL A 4 -28.32 12.77 -19.68
CA VAL A 4 -27.89 11.47 -20.21
C VAL A 4 -26.39 11.45 -20.49
N GLY A 5 -25.80 12.59 -20.89
CA GLY A 5 -24.35 12.72 -21.06
C GLY A 5 -23.61 12.64 -19.73
N ALA A 6 -24.09 13.33 -18.69
CA ALA A 6 -23.47 13.31 -17.36
C ALA A 6 -23.43 11.90 -16.74
N VAL A 7 -24.50 11.10 -16.89
CA VAL A 7 -24.56 9.73 -16.36
C VAL A 7 -23.59 8.78 -17.10
N ALA A 8 -23.42 8.98 -18.42
CA ALA A 8 -22.47 8.19 -19.19
C ALA A 8 -21.01 8.47 -18.78
N ASP A 9 -20.67 9.74 -18.60
CA ASP A 9 -19.34 10.17 -18.14
C ASP A 9 -19.04 9.65 -16.72
N ASP A 10 -20.01 9.68 -15.81
CA ASP A 10 -19.86 9.12 -14.44
C ASP A 10 -19.59 7.62 -14.46
N THR A 11 -20.29 6.88 -15.32
CA THR A 11 -20.10 5.41 -15.46
C THR A 11 -18.70 5.07 -15.96
N GLU A 12 -18.19 5.82 -16.93
CA GLU A 12 -16.83 5.65 -17.44
C GLU A 12 -15.78 5.97 -16.35
N ALA A 13 -15.98 7.06 -15.61
CA ALA A 13 -15.10 7.44 -14.51
C ALA A 13 -15.07 6.40 -13.39
N GLU A 14 -16.22 5.83 -13.03
CA GLU A 14 -16.30 4.72 -12.06
C GLU A 14 -15.59 3.46 -12.55
N TYR A 15 -15.74 3.12 -13.83
CA TYR A 15 -15.03 1.99 -14.43
C TYR A 15 -13.51 2.18 -14.40
N ILE A 16 -13.00 3.37 -14.78
CA ILE A 16 -11.56 3.68 -14.71
C ILE A 16 -11.06 3.56 -13.27
N ARG A 17 -11.82 4.09 -12.29
CA ARG A 17 -11.47 3.98 -10.87
C ARG A 17 -11.39 2.52 -10.44
N TYR A 18 -12.37 1.69 -10.81
CA TYR A 18 -12.37 0.27 -10.50
C TYR A 18 -11.14 -0.45 -11.06
N VAL A 19 -10.81 -0.20 -12.34
CA VAL A 19 -9.61 -0.78 -12.98
C VAL A 19 -8.34 -0.36 -12.23
N CYS A 20 -8.21 0.93 -11.89
CA CYS A 20 -7.05 1.45 -11.16
C CYS A 20 -6.93 0.88 -9.73
N GLU A 21 -8.04 0.70 -9.04
CA GLU A 21 -8.09 0.23 -7.65
C GLU A 21 -7.90 -1.28 -7.53
N THR A 22 -8.30 -2.04 -8.56
CA THR A 22 -8.41 -3.50 -8.48
C THR A 22 -7.56 -4.22 -9.52
N GLU A 23 -7.72 -3.91 -10.80
CA GLU A 23 -7.17 -4.73 -11.88
C GLU A 23 -5.66 -4.50 -12.08
N ILE A 24 -5.19 -3.25 -11.95
CA ILE A 24 -3.79 -2.89 -12.24
C ILE A 24 -2.78 -3.72 -11.45
N ILE A 25 -3.10 -4.10 -10.22
CA ILE A 25 -2.20 -4.86 -9.32
C ILE A 25 -2.49 -6.37 -9.25
N ASN A 26 -3.57 -6.81 -9.90
CA ASN A 26 -4.02 -8.21 -9.88
C ASN A 26 -4.02 -8.88 -11.26
N SER A 27 -3.72 -8.12 -12.33
CA SER A 27 -3.62 -8.63 -13.70
C SER A 27 -2.28 -9.33 -13.97
N ASP A 28 -2.22 -10.09 -15.08
CA ASP A 28 -0.98 -10.63 -15.64
C ASP A 28 -0.15 -9.52 -16.30
N ASN A 29 0.39 -8.65 -15.47
CA ASN A 29 1.25 -7.54 -15.84
C ASN A 29 2.43 -7.46 -14.87
N LEU A 30 3.35 -6.52 -15.12
CA LEU A 30 4.54 -6.36 -14.31
C LEU A 30 4.24 -6.17 -12.80
N LEU A 31 3.21 -5.39 -12.47
CA LEU A 31 2.84 -5.13 -11.07
C LEU A 31 2.27 -6.38 -10.41
N GLY A 32 1.41 -7.12 -11.11
CA GLY A 32 0.90 -8.42 -10.64
C GLY A 32 2.02 -9.45 -10.47
N THR A 33 2.99 -9.50 -11.38
CA THR A 33 4.15 -10.41 -11.29
C THR A 33 5.08 -10.08 -10.13
N ILE A 34 5.33 -8.79 -9.85
CA ILE A 34 6.23 -8.36 -8.76
C ILE A 34 5.55 -8.46 -7.39
N LYS A 35 4.23 -8.30 -7.30
CA LYS A 35 3.46 -8.35 -6.04
C LYS A 35 3.85 -9.53 -5.12
N PRO A 36 3.80 -10.81 -5.53
CA PRO A 36 4.15 -11.92 -4.64
C PRO A 36 5.61 -11.90 -4.16
N MET A 37 6.53 -11.35 -4.97
CA MET A 37 7.93 -11.19 -4.58
C MET A 37 8.08 -10.20 -3.42
N ILE A 38 7.39 -9.06 -3.48
CA ILE A 38 7.43 -8.05 -2.40
C ILE A 38 6.91 -8.64 -1.09
N TRP A 39 5.78 -9.36 -1.12
CA TRP A 39 5.20 -9.98 0.08
C TRP A 39 6.13 -11.03 0.67
N THR A 40 6.76 -11.84 -0.19
CA THR A 40 7.75 -12.84 0.24
C THR A 40 8.93 -12.18 0.97
N LEU A 41 9.43 -11.05 0.46
CA LEU A 41 10.53 -10.32 1.10
C LEU A 41 10.10 -9.72 2.44
N CYS A 42 8.94 -9.06 2.49
CA CYS A 42 8.46 -8.35 3.68
C CYS A 42 8.05 -9.28 4.82
N THR A 43 7.56 -10.49 4.51
CA THR A 43 7.11 -11.47 5.51
C THR A 43 8.23 -12.39 6.03
N ASN A 44 9.41 -12.37 5.40
CA ASN A 44 10.54 -13.23 5.75
C ASN A 44 11.83 -12.44 6.06
N PRO A 45 11.81 -11.42 6.94
CA PRO A 45 12.98 -10.56 7.19
C PRO A 45 14.19 -11.34 7.74
N ASP A 46 13.97 -12.42 8.49
CA ASP A 46 15.05 -13.25 9.04
C ASP A 46 15.84 -14.02 7.97
N LYS A 47 15.20 -14.30 6.82
CA LYS A 47 15.82 -14.94 5.66
C LYS A 47 16.56 -13.93 4.78
N TYR A 48 16.00 -12.73 4.62
CA TYR A 48 16.51 -11.67 3.74
C TYR A 48 17.14 -10.54 4.55
N LYS A 49 18.38 -10.73 5.02
CA LYS A 49 19.05 -9.84 5.99
C LYS A 49 19.70 -8.58 5.41
N SER A 50 19.73 -8.41 4.08
CA SER A 50 20.29 -7.18 3.48
C SER A 50 19.39 -5.99 3.82
N THR A 51 19.97 -4.99 4.47
CA THR A 51 19.30 -3.74 4.84
C THR A 51 18.74 -3.01 3.62
N GLU A 52 19.49 -2.97 2.52
CA GLU A 52 19.07 -2.36 1.26
C GLU A 52 17.84 -3.07 0.69
N LEU A 53 17.84 -4.40 0.72
CA LEU A 53 16.72 -5.19 0.23
C LEU A 53 15.47 -5.02 1.10
N GLN A 54 15.62 -4.98 2.43
CA GLN A 54 14.51 -4.72 3.36
C GLN A 54 13.95 -3.31 3.21
N ALA A 55 14.81 -2.30 3.04
CA ALA A 55 14.40 -0.92 2.80
C ALA A 55 13.63 -0.78 1.48
N ALA A 56 14.15 -1.39 0.40
CA ALA A 56 13.48 -1.38 -0.89
C ALA A 56 12.14 -2.13 -0.85
N SER A 57 12.08 -3.33 -0.26
CA SER A 57 10.87 -4.14 -0.23
C SER A 57 9.77 -3.51 0.61
N SER A 58 10.10 -3.01 1.81
CA SER A 58 9.13 -2.36 2.70
C SER A 58 8.57 -1.06 2.13
N LEU A 59 9.41 -0.22 1.51
CA LEU A 59 8.94 0.97 0.80
C LEU A 59 8.05 0.59 -0.39
N THR A 60 8.43 -0.45 -1.15
CA THR A 60 7.63 -0.88 -2.30
C THR A 60 6.28 -1.45 -1.86
N LEU A 61 6.23 -2.20 -0.75
CA LEU A 61 4.97 -2.64 -0.13
C LEU A 61 4.06 -1.44 0.18
N ALA A 62 4.59 -0.41 0.84
CA ALA A 62 3.82 0.78 1.17
C ALA A 62 3.31 1.52 -0.09
N LYS A 63 4.10 1.54 -1.17
CA LYS A 63 3.67 2.11 -2.45
C LYS A 63 2.61 1.25 -3.17
N TYR A 64 2.63 -0.08 -3.03
CA TYR A 64 1.53 -0.93 -3.49
C TYR A 64 0.24 -0.67 -2.70
N MET A 65 0.34 -0.44 -1.39
CA MET A 65 -0.80 -0.11 -0.55
C MET A 65 -1.47 1.20 -0.99
N MET A 66 -0.74 2.17 -1.55
CA MET A 66 -1.32 3.42 -2.09
C MET A 66 -2.25 3.24 -3.29
N VAL A 67 -2.18 2.09 -3.97
CA VAL A 67 -2.95 1.83 -5.19
C VAL A 67 -4.37 1.35 -4.87
N SER A 68 -4.56 0.64 -3.76
CA SER A 68 -5.81 -0.06 -3.46
C SER A 68 -6.09 -0.05 -1.97
N SER A 69 -7.25 0.46 -1.56
CA SER A 69 -7.69 0.50 -0.15
C SER A 69 -7.73 -0.88 0.46
N LYS A 70 -8.17 -1.89 -0.31
CA LYS A 70 -8.18 -3.29 0.10
C LYS A 70 -6.77 -3.81 0.37
N VAL A 71 -5.81 -3.53 -0.51
CA VAL A 71 -4.41 -3.91 -0.28
C VAL A 71 -3.84 -3.16 0.91
N CYS A 72 -4.21 -1.89 1.10
CA CYS A 72 -3.84 -1.15 2.30
C CYS A 72 -4.36 -1.87 3.56
N GLU A 73 -5.67 -2.09 3.68
CA GLU A 73 -6.30 -2.74 4.82
C GLU A 73 -5.65 -4.09 5.17
N GLU A 74 -5.46 -4.96 4.16
CA GLU A 74 -4.87 -6.29 4.33
C GLU A 74 -3.41 -6.27 4.84
N ASN A 75 -2.70 -5.14 4.69
CA ASN A 75 -1.27 -5.06 4.94
C ASN A 75 -0.86 -4.09 6.05
N LEU A 76 -1.80 -3.35 6.65
CA LEU A 76 -1.50 -2.44 7.75
C LEU A 76 -0.80 -3.15 8.91
N GLN A 77 -1.24 -4.35 9.28
CA GLN A 77 -0.58 -5.12 10.33
C GLN A 77 0.88 -5.44 10.00
N LEU A 78 1.17 -5.88 8.78
CA LEU A 78 2.53 -6.17 8.33
C LEU A 78 3.37 -4.89 8.33
N LEU A 79 2.84 -3.79 7.81
CA LEU A 79 3.53 -2.50 7.74
C LEU A 79 3.91 -1.98 9.13
N PHE A 80 2.98 -2.00 10.09
CA PHE A 80 3.26 -1.62 11.47
C PHE A 80 4.24 -2.58 12.15
N THR A 81 4.18 -3.88 11.85
CA THR A 81 5.15 -4.86 12.36
C THR A 81 6.57 -4.58 11.86
N ILE A 82 6.74 -4.24 10.59
CA ILE A 82 8.05 -3.87 10.02
C ILE A 82 8.56 -2.59 10.66
N LEU A 83 7.70 -1.57 10.76
CA LEU A 83 8.02 -0.31 11.44
C LEU A 83 8.43 -0.56 12.90
N GLU A 84 7.74 -1.47 13.59
CA GLU A 84 8.00 -1.87 14.97
C GLU A 84 9.31 -2.59 15.18
N ARG A 85 9.64 -3.55 14.31
CA ARG A 85 10.76 -4.45 14.51
C ARG A 85 12.05 -4.00 13.84
N SER A 86 12.00 -3.05 12.91
CA SER A 86 13.18 -2.64 12.16
C SER A 86 14.10 -1.73 12.99
N ASN A 87 15.36 -2.15 13.13
CA ASN A 87 16.41 -1.34 13.74
C ASN A 87 17.00 -0.31 12.76
N GLU A 88 16.62 -0.38 11.48
CA GLU A 88 17.19 0.44 10.41
C GLU A 88 16.44 1.77 10.27
N ASP A 89 17.15 2.88 10.49
CA ASP A 89 16.56 4.23 10.48
C ASP A 89 15.88 4.56 9.15
N VAL A 90 16.49 4.13 8.04
CA VAL A 90 15.96 4.34 6.68
C VAL A 90 14.61 3.65 6.49
N VAL A 91 14.47 2.42 7.00
CA VAL A 91 13.20 1.67 6.92
C VAL A 91 12.13 2.42 7.72
N ARG A 92 12.44 2.81 8.96
CA ARG A 92 11.46 3.51 9.82
C ARG A 92 11.05 4.86 9.23
N ALA A 93 12.00 5.66 8.76
CA ALA A 93 11.72 6.96 8.14
C ALA A 93 10.82 6.81 6.90
N ASN A 94 11.15 5.88 6.00
CA ASN A 94 10.35 5.60 4.81
C ASN A 94 8.91 5.20 5.17
N LEU A 95 8.75 4.32 6.18
CA LEU A 95 7.43 3.83 6.58
C LEU A 95 6.59 4.89 7.30
N VAL A 96 7.19 5.77 8.10
CA VAL A 96 6.46 6.89 8.73
C VAL A 96 5.94 7.86 7.67
N ILE A 97 6.77 8.22 6.68
CA ILE A 97 6.34 9.07 5.56
C ILE A 97 5.20 8.38 4.77
N ALA A 98 5.38 7.11 4.43
CA ALA A 98 4.38 6.38 3.66
C ALA A 98 3.07 6.17 4.43
N LEU A 99 3.11 6.00 5.76
CA LEU A 99 1.90 5.96 6.59
C LEU A 99 1.16 7.32 6.58
N GLY A 100 1.88 8.44 6.51
CA GLY A 100 1.27 9.75 6.30
C GLY A 100 0.54 9.85 4.95
N ASP A 101 1.19 9.38 3.88
CA ASP A 101 0.57 9.30 2.53
C ASP A 101 -0.69 8.42 2.56
N LEU A 102 -0.62 7.25 3.21
CA LEU A 102 -1.72 6.30 3.33
C LEU A 102 -2.86 6.87 4.18
N TYR A 103 -2.58 7.60 5.26
CA TYR A 103 -3.61 8.22 6.10
C TYR A 103 -4.40 9.26 5.32
N PHE A 104 -3.72 10.04 4.49
CA PHE A 104 -4.38 11.00 3.61
C PHE A 104 -5.22 10.32 2.52
N ARG A 105 -4.73 9.21 1.95
CA ARG A 105 -5.40 8.51 0.85
C ARG A 105 -6.57 7.62 1.30
N PHE A 106 -6.40 6.93 2.42
CA PHE A 106 -7.27 5.88 2.96
C PHE A 106 -7.50 6.08 4.48
N PRO A 107 -8.13 7.21 4.88
CA PRO A 107 -8.26 7.57 6.29
C PRO A 107 -9.10 6.57 7.09
N ASN A 108 -10.11 5.95 6.47
CA ASN A 108 -11.00 5.01 7.15
C ASN A 108 -10.28 3.71 7.53
N GLU A 109 -9.39 3.25 6.66
CA GLU A 109 -8.57 2.06 6.83
C GLU A 109 -7.53 2.26 7.94
N LEU A 110 -6.98 3.48 8.06
CA LEU A 110 -5.96 3.83 9.06
C LEU A 110 -6.53 4.34 10.38
N GLU A 111 -7.78 4.79 10.45
CA GLU A 111 -8.41 5.29 11.69
C GLU A 111 -8.19 4.33 12.87
N PRO A 112 -8.42 3.00 12.76
CA PRO A 112 -8.19 2.05 13.86
C PRO A 112 -6.73 1.93 14.31
N TRP A 113 -5.79 2.31 13.45
CA TRP A 113 -4.34 2.22 13.68
C TRP A 113 -3.74 3.50 14.23
N THR A 114 -4.50 4.60 14.28
CA THR A 114 -4.08 5.92 14.76
C THR A 114 -3.34 5.87 16.12
N PRO A 115 -3.78 5.11 17.14
CA PRO A 115 -3.04 5.03 18.40
C PRO A 115 -1.63 4.45 18.24
N ARG A 116 -1.43 3.50 17.33
CA ARG A 116 -0.11 2.91 17.05
C ARG A 116 0.78 3.85 16.25
N PHE A 117 0.16 4.68 15.41
CA PHE A 117 0.88 5.69 14.63
C PHE A 117 1.53 6.75 15.51
N TYR A 118 0.82 7.24 16.53
CA TYR A 118 1.33 8.26 17.47
C TYR A 118 2.15 7.70 18.65
N ALA A 119 2.23 6.38 18.81
CA ALA A 119 3.04 5.76 19.86
C ALA A 119 4.56 5.75 19.53
N ARG A 120 4.98 6.45 18.48
CA ARG A 120 6.32 6.41 17.87
C ARG A 120 6.79 7.82 17.57
#